data_AF-A0A951AFU4-F1
#
_entry.id   AF-A0A951AFU4-F1
#
_cell.length_a   1.000
_cell.length_b   1.000
_cell.length_c   1.000
_cell.angle_alpha   90.00
_cell.angle_beta   90.00
_cell.angle_gamma   90.00
#
_symmetry.space_group_name_H-M   'P 1'
#
loop_
_entity.id
_entity.type
_entity.pdbx_description
1 polymer ?
#
loop_
_entity_poly.entity_id
_entity_poly.type
_entity_poly.pdbx_seq_one_letter_code
_entity_poly.pdbx_strand_id
1 'polypeptide(L)' 'MSDQVTVNPEQKSPYDSPWTTENRFLRVLWEFCWFLFCSWTPKPLNEWRLFWLRVFDAKIDGTPFVHQRARIA' A
#
# COMPACT_ATOMS: atom_id res chain seq x y z
N MET A 1 -7.65 -1.69 -23.00
CA MET A 1 -7.17 -3.09 -22.98
C MET A 1 -6.10 -3.12 -21.90
N SER A 2 -6.44 -3.57 -20.69
CA SER A 2 -5.50 -3.51 -19.56
C SER A 2 -4.59 -4.73 -19.61
N ASP A 3 -3.30 -4.53 -19.83
CA ASP A 3 -2.31 -5.59 -19.84
C ASP A 3 -2.28 -6.29 -18.47
N GLN A 4 -2.64 -7.57 -18.46
CA GLN A 4 -2.55 -8.41 -17.26
C GLN A 4 -1.07 -8.72 -17.01
N VAL A 5 -0.41 -7.90 -16.20
CA VAL A 5 0.97 -8.16 -15.77
C VAL A 5 0.97 -9.43 -14.91
N THR A 6 1.59 -10.50 -15.42
CA THR A 6 1.78 -11.72 -14.65
C THR A 6 2.76 -11.43 -13.52
N VAL A 7 2.23 -11.29 -12.30
CA VAL A 7 3.02 -10.95 -11.10
C VAL A 7 3.92 -12.11 -10.68
N ASN A 8 3.43 -13.34 -10.83
CA ASN A 8 4.18 -14.56 -10.53
C ASN A 8 4.01 -15.59 -11.66
N PRO A 9 5.05 -15.83 -12.48
CA PRO A 9 4.99 -16.82 -13.56
C PRO A 9 4.92 -18.27 -13.07
N GLU A 10 5.23 -18.53 -11.79
CA GLU A 10 5.18 -19.86 -11.19
C GLU A 10 3.81 -20.22 -10.60
N GLN A 11 2.83 -19.31 -10.66
CA GLN A 11 1.51 -19.55 -10.08
C GLN A 11 0.78 -20.69 -10.83
N LYS A 12 0.54 -21.82 -10.15
CA LYS A 12 -0.06 -23.03 -10.76
C LYS A 12 -1.57 -23.09 -10.59
N SER A 13 -2.10 -22.46 -9.54
CA SER A 13 -3.52 -22.50 -9.18
C SER A 13 -4.09 -21.09 -8.91
N PRO A 14 -5.38 -20.83 -9.16
CA PRO A 14 -6.06 -19.60 -8.73
C PRO A 14 -6.07 -19.39 -7.21
N TYR A 15 -5.87 -20.45 -6.43
CA TYR A 15 -5.77 -20.39 -4.97
C TYR A 15 -4.37 -20.02 -4.48
N ASP A 16 -3.36 -20.05 -5.35
CA ASP A 16 -2.00 -19.63 -5.02
C ASP A 16 -1.93 -18.11 -5.02
N SER A 17 -1.21 -17.55 -4.04
CA SER A 17 -0.98 -16.11 -3.98
C SER A 17 -0.09 -15.68 -5.17
N PRO A 18 -0.53 -14.72 -5.99
CA PRO A 18 0.32 -14.12 -7.03
C PRO A 18 1.49 -13.32 -6.45
N TRP A 19 1.44 -12.99 -5.15
CA TRP A 19 2.43 -12.17 -4.49
C TRP A 19 3.53 -13.02 -3.85
N THR A 20 4.77 -12.61 -4.06
CA THR A 20 5.95 -13.15 -3.36
C THR A 20 5.82 -12.98 -1.83
N THR A 21 6.56 -13.77 -1.06
CA THR A 21 6.57 -13.68 0.40
C THR A 21 6.98 -12.30 0.91
N GLU A 22 7.92 -11.65 0.23
CA GLU A 22 8.35 -10.28 0.52
C GLU A 22 7.19 -9.28 0.37
N ASN A 23 6.47 -9.32 -0.76
CA ASN A 23 5.32 -8.45 -0.99
C ASN A 23 4.21 -8.64 0.05
N ARG A 24 3.97 -9.89 0.47
CA ARG A 24 3.02 -10.18 1.55
C ARG A 24 3.46 -9.57 2.88
N PHE A 25 4.74 -9.70 3.22
CA PHE A 25 5.28 -9.10 4.44
C PHE A 25 5.19 -7.58 4.42
N LEU A 26 5.55 -6.93 3.30
CA LEU A 26 5.45 -5.49 3.13
C LEU A 26 4.01 -4.99 3.27
N ARG A 27 3.02 -5.72 2.75
CA ARG A 27 1.59 -5.38 2.92
C ARG A 27 1.17 -5.42 4.39
N VAL A 28 1.56 -6.46 5.13
CA VAL A 28 1.26 -6.57 6.57
C VAL A 28 1.96 -5.47 7.36
N LEU A 29 3.24 -5.22 7.07
CA LEU A 29 4.01 -4.14 7.68
C LEU A 29 3.36 -2.78 7.42
N TRP A 30 2.90 -2.56 6.19
CA TRP A 30 2.17 -1.35 5.82
C TRP A 30 0.89 -1.18 6.62
N GLU A 31 0.04 -2.20 6.73
CA GLU A 31 -1.19 -2.12 7.52
C GLU A 31 -0.90 -1.80 8.99
N PHE A 32 0.16 -2.40 9.55
CA PHE A 32 0.61 -2.13 10.90
C PHE A 32 1.11 -0.68 11.07
N CYS A 33 1.96 -0.20 10.17
CA CYS A 33 2.43 1.18 10.14
C CYS A 33 1.26 2.17 9.97
N TRP A 34 0.31 1.88 9.08
CA TRP A 34 -0.85 2.74 8.86
C TRP A 34 -1.73 2.81 10.09
N PHE A 35 -1.98 1.67 10.75
CA PHE A 35 -2.74 1.61 11.99
C PHE A 35 -2.08 2.43 13.11
N LEU A 36 -0.77 2.25 13.32
CA LEU A 36 -0.02 2.92 14.37
C LEU A 36 0.20 4.41 14.12
N PHE A 37 0.44 4.83 12.89
CA PHE A 37 0.91 6.19 12.60
C PHE A 37 -0.07 7.05 11.81
N CYS A 38 -1.05 6.47 11.10
CA CYS A 38 -1.89 7.21 10.16
C CYS A 38 -3.40 7.13 10.43
N SER A 39 -3.90 6.06 11.04
CA SER A 39 -5.34 5.81 11.17
C SER A 39 -6.05 6.74 12.15
N TRP A 40 -5.35 7.22 13.18
CA TRP A 40 -5.92 8.08 14.23
C TRP A 40 -5.57 9.56 14.05
N THR A 41 -4.75 9.90 13.05
CA THR A 41 -4.28 11.28 12.88
C THR A 41 -5.41 12.21 12.42
N PRO A 42 -5.54 13.42 12.98
CA PRO A 42 -6.55 14.39 12.55
C PRO A 42 -6.31 14.90 11.11
N LYS A 43 -7.37 15.44 10.48
CA LYS A 43 -7.38 15.92 9.07
C LYS A 43 -6.20 16.83 8.64
N PRO A 44 -5.68 17.79 9.44
CA PRO A 44 -4.58 18.64 9.00
C PRO A 44 -3.24 17.90 8.81
N LEU A 45 -3.08 16.70 9.38
CA LEU A 45 -1.84 15.92 9.26
C LEU A 45 -1.78 15.10 7.95
N ASN A 46 -2.24 15.69 6.85
CA ASN A 46 -2.13 15.04 5.54
C ASN A 46 -0.67 14.87 5.13
N GLU A 47 0.18 15.87 5.38
CA GLU A 47 1.61 15.81 5.08
C GLU A 47 2.32 14.65 5.80
N TRP A 48 1.90 14.33 7.03
CA TRP A 48 2.40 13.18 7.76
C TRP A 48 2.06 11.85 7.07
N ARG A 49 0.84 11.72 6.54
CA ARG A 49 0.45 10.52 5.76
C ARG A 49 1.25 10.44 4.46
N LEU A 50 1.48 11.58 3.80
CA LEU A 50 2.31 11.64 2.59
C LEU A 50 3.76 11.26 2.89
N PHE A 51 4.30 11.61 4.05
CA PHE A 51 5.61 11.16 4.49
C PHE A 51 5.69 9.63 4.58
N TRP A 52 4.73 8.99 5.27
CA TRP A 52 4.68 7.52 5.35
C TRP A 52 4.52 6.87 3.98
N LEU A 53 3.70 7.43 3.09
CA LEU A 53 3.58 6.94 1.73
C LEU A 53 4.92 6.99 0.97
N ARG A 54 5.70 8.07 1.12
CA ARG A 54 7.03 8.19 0.51
C ARG A 54 8.03 7.17 1.07
N VAL A 55 7.95 6.84 2.37
CA VAL A 55 8.79 5.80 2.99
C VAL A 55 8.54 4.42 2.36
N PHE A 56 7.30 4.13 1.96
CA PHE A 56 6.92 2.90 1.27
C PHE A 56 6.99 3.03 -0.27
N ASP A 57 7.86 3.91 -0.77
CA ASP A 57 8.11 4.14 -2.20
C ASP A 57 6.87 4.51 -3.03
N ALA A 58 5.86 5.13 -2.40
CA ALA A 58 4.68 5.59 -3.12
C ALA A 58 5.06 6.76 -4.05
N LYS A 59 4.73 6.60 -5.33
CA LYS A 59 4.84 7.67 -6.33
C LYS A 59 3.65 8.60 -6.20
N ILE A 60 3.89 9.78 -5.64
CA ILE A 60 2.89 10.79 -5.33
C ILE A 60 3.08 11.96 -6.30
N ASP A 61 2.02 12.31 -7.04
CA ASP A 61 1.99 13.49 -7.90
C ASP A 61 1.24 14.64 -7.19
N GLY A 62 1.85 15.84 -7.15
CA GLY A 62 1.28 17.00 -6.46
C GLY A 62 1.13 16.84 -4.93
N THR A 63 0.03 17.35 -4.39
CA THR A 63 -0.32 17.32 -2.96
C THR A 63 -1.68 16.65 -2.72
N PRO A 64 -1.80 15.33 -2.96
CA PRO A 64 -3.07 14.65 -2.82
C PRO A 64 -3.50 14.60 -1.36
N PHE A 65 -4.81 14.71 -1.14
CA PHE A 65 -5.39 14.53 0.18
C PHE A 65 -5.70 13.05 0.42
N VAL A 66 -4.97 12.44 1.35
CA VAL A 66 -5.13 11.02 1.70
C VAL A 66 -5.95 10.91 2.97
N HIS A 67 -7.11 10.25 2.87
CA HIS A 67 -8.00 10.06 4.01
C HIS A 67 -7.43 9.03 4.99
N GLN A 68 -7.72 9.18 6.29
CA GLN A 68 -7.31 8.24 7.35
C GLN A 68 -7.75 6.78 7.09
N ARG A 69 -8.85 6.62 6.34
CA ARG A 69 -9.43 5.32 5.97
C ARG A 69 -8.90 4.77 4.63
N ALA A 70 -7.78 5.29 4.12
CA ALA A 70 -7.14 4.72 2.94
C ALA A 70 -6.83 3.23 3.19
N ARG A 71 -7.01 2.42 2.15
CA ARG A 71 -6.77 0.98 2.13
C ARG A 71 -6.08 0.64 0.81
N ILE A 72 -5.21 -0.36 0.84
CA ILE A 72 -4.60 -0.94 -0.35
C ILE A 72 -5.47 -2.16 -0.72
N ALA A 73 -5.93 -2.23 -1.97
CA ALA A 73 -6.66 -3.36 -2.54
C ALA A 73 -5.73 -4.23 -3.39
#